data_AF-A0A6P5THM2-F1
#
_entry.id   AF-A0A6P5THM2-F1
#
_cell.length_a   1.000
_cell.length_b   1.000
_cell.length_c   1.000
_cell.angle_alpha   90.00
_cell.angle_beta   90.00
_cell.angle_gamma   90.00
#
_symmetry.space_group_name_H-M   'P 1'
#
loop_
_entity.id
_entity.type
_entity.pdbx_description
1 polymer ?
#
loop_
_entity_poly.entity_id
_entity_poly.type
_entity_poly.pdbx_seq_one_letter_code
_entity_poly.pdbx_strand_id
1 'polypeptide(L)'
;MQKAKQHDPSGYFLIEDTLCNDLRDPSAVDYSEPIFDWLRNSKDEAHKKWEWIAAGGLQTKQKAVVGDVTGSQLPHFRAVDMHKTQFCDLKFRLGAGYLYCHQGDCRHTIVIRDMRLIHPQDVQNRAAYPILLFQLKPHIRKCYVCKIFRATQVTIDDKWAQENPCYFCDNCYYLLHYKDGCLLYDDFSVHEYRHD
;
A
#
# COMPACT_ATOMS: atom_id res chain seq x y z
N MET A 1 -5.52 -16.98 -14.27
CA MET A 1 -5.19 -15.75 -13.51
C MET A 1 -6.26 -15.55 -12.45
N GLN A 2 -5.87 -15.29 -11.19
CA GLN A 2 -6.83 -15.06 -10.10
C GLN A 2 -7.70 -13.85 -10.47
N LYS A 3 -9.02 -13.95 -10.24
CA LYS A 3 -9.96 -12.83 -10.35
C LYS A 3 -9.30 -11.58 -9.77
N ALA A 4 -9.44 -10.42 -10.44
CA ALA A 4 -9.15 -9.14 -9.81
C ALA A 4 -9.74 -9.21 -8.41
N LYS A 5 -8.87 -9.25 -7.39
CA LYS A 5 -9.30 -9.51 -6.01
C LYS A 5 -10.40 -8.50 -5.74
N GLN A 6 -11.52 -9.02 -5.29
CA GLN A 6 -12.60 -8.24 -4.70
C GLN A 6 -11.96 -7.13 -3.86
N HIS A 7 -12.30 -5.87 -4.14
CA HIS A 7 -11.75 -4.72 -3.43
C HIS A 7 -11.77 -5.00 -1.93
N ASP A 8 -10.59 -5.10 -1.33
CA ASP A 8 -10.48 -5.37 0.11
C ASP A 8 -10.48 -4.00 0.81
N PRO A 9 -11.54 -3.66 1.54
CA PRO A 9 -11.64 -2.36 2.18
C PRO A 9 -10.75 -2.25 3.42
N SER A 10 -10.15 -3.36 3.84
CA SER A 10 -9.36 -3.43 5.06
C SER A 10 -8.00 -2.74 4.88
N GLY A 11 -7.62 -1.97 5.89
CA GLY A 11 -6.33 -1.30 5.94
C GLY A 11 -5.96 -0.85 7.34
N TYR A 12 -4.70 -0.50 7.55
CA TYR A 12 -4.24 0.09 8.82
C TYR A 12 -2.98 0.93 8.63
N PHE A 13 -2.78 1.89 9.52
CA PHE A 13 -1.46 2.48 9.78
C PHE A 13 -0.86 1.83 11.02
N LEU A 14 0.44 1.54 10.99
CA LEU A 14 1.22 1.24 12.18
C LEU A 14 2.23 2.38 12.38
N ILE A 15 1.97 3.21 13.38
CA ILE A 15 2.81 4.35 13.77
C ILE A 15 3.31 4.11 15.19
N GLU A 16 4.62 3.95 15.33
CA GLU A 16 5.29 3.47 16.56
C GLU A 16 4.66 2.16 17.07
N ASP A 17 3.96 2.21 18.20
CA ASP A 17 3.26 1.10 18.86
C ASP A 17 1.74 1.13 18.65
N THR A 18 1.22 2.01 17.79
CA THR A 18 -0.22 2.20 17.59
C THR A 18 -0.66 1.72 16.21
N LEU A 19 -1.55 0.71 16.20
CA LEU A 19 -2.27 0.21 15.04
C LEU A 19 -3.57 1.02 14.86
N CYS A 20 -3.63 1.83 13.82
CA CYS A 20 -4.82 2.59 13.45
C CYS A 20 -5.58 1.80 12.37
N ASN A 21 -6.60 1.02 12.75
CA ASN A 21 -7.35 0.19 11.81
C ASN A 21 -8.39 1.02 11.05
N ASP A 22 -8.46 0.83 9.73
CA ASP A 22 -9.49 1.43 8.89
C ASP A 22 -10.77 0.59 8.91
N LEU A 23 -11.63 0.91 9.88
CA LEU A 23 -12.93 0.24 10.06
C LEU A 23 -14.09 1.10 9.57
N ARG A 24 -13.85 1.97 8.57
CA ARG A 24 -14.92 2.80 7.97
C ARG A 24 -15.90 1.98 7.15
N ASP A 25 -15.44 0.88 6.54
CA ASP A 25 -16.29 -0.10 5.88
C ASP A 25 -16.68 -1.20 6.88
N PRO A 26 -17.98 -1.54 7.03
CA PRO A 26 -18.42 -2.60 7.94
C PRO A 26 -17.86 -3.99 7.64
N SER A 27 -17.38 -4.24 6.42
CA SER A 27 -16.76 -5.50 6.00
C SER A 27 -15.24 -5.50 6.17
N ALA A 28 -14.64 -4.39 6.62
CA ALA A 28 -13.21 -4.31 6.88
C ALA A 28 -12.79 -5.23 8.03
N VAL A 29 -11.66 -5.92 7.84
CA VAL A 29 -11.06 -6.79 8.83
C VAL A 29 -10.18 -5.99 9.78
N ASP A 30 -10.35 -6.23 11.08
CA ASP A 30 -9.40 -5.74 12.09
C ASP A 30 -8.11 -6.55 12.03
N TYR A 31 -7.06 -5.96 11.44
CA TYR A 31 -5.76 -6.60 11.32
C TYR A 31 -4.94 -6.60 12.62
N SER A 32 -5.34 -5.84 13.62
CA SER A 32 -4.64 -5.80 14.91
C SER A 32 -4.86 -7.06 15.73
N GLU A 33 -6.06 -7.67 15.66
CA GLU A 33 -6.39 -8.85 16.46
C GLU A 33 -5.49 -10.06 16.16
N PRO A 34 -5.29 -10.50 14.91
CA PRO A 34 -4.35 -11.60 14.62
C PRO A 34 -2.92 -11.31 15.08
N ILE A 35 -2.49 -10.04 15.04
CA ILE A 35 -1.17 -9.61 15.52
C ILE A 35 -1.10 -9.72 17.05
N PHE A 36 -2.14 -9.25 17.76
CA PHE A 36 -2.20 -9.33 19.21
C PHE A 36 -2.32 -10.77 19.70
N ASP A 37 -3.12 -11.60 19.03
CA ASP A 37 -3.20 -13.03 19.28
C ASP A 37 -1.82 -13.69 19.14
N TRP A 38 -1.09 -13.36 18.08
CA TRP A 38 0.26 -13.86 17.89
C TRP A 38 1.21 -13.38 19.00
N LEU A 39 1.17 -12.11 19.39
CA LEU A 39 2.00 -11.57 20.48
C LEU A 39 1.69 -12.24 21.83
N ARG A 40 0.41 -12.53 22.12
CA ARG A 40 -0.03 -13.23 23.33
C ARG A 40 0.44 -14.69 23.35
N ASN A 41 0.26 -15.39 22.23
CA ASN A 41 0.47 -16.85 22.15
C ASN A 41 1.92 -17.24 21.80
N SER A 42 2.75 -16.31 21.32
CA SER A 42 4.12 -16.56 20.88
C SER A 42 5.14 -15.63 21.56
N LYS A 43 4.94 -15.37 22.86
CA LYS A 43 5.69 -14.36 23.63
C LYS A 43 7.22 -14.52 23.53
N ASP A 44 7.74 -15.73 23.71
CA ASP A 44 9.19 -15.98 23.65
C ASP A 44 9.77 -15.71 22.25
N GLU A 45 9.05 -16.12 21.21
CA GLU A 45 9.44 -15.86 19.82
C GLU A 45 9.33 -14.37 19.46
N ALA A 46 8.31 -13.68 19.98
CA ALA A 46 8.18 -12.24 19.83
C ALA A 46 9.35 -11.49 20.50
N HIS A 47 9.71 -11.87 21.72
CA HIS A 47 10.87 -11.29 22.43
C HIS A 47 12.17 -11.51 21.66
N LYS A 48 12.47 -12.73 21.22
CA LYS A 48 13.67 -13.02 20.42
C LYS A 48 13.75 -12.19 19.15
N LYS A 49 12.63 -12.07 18.43
CA LYS A 49 12.54 -11.23 17.22
C LYS A 49 12.75 -9.76 17.55
N TRP A 50 12.15 -9.27 18.62
CA TRP A 50 12.28 -7.88 19.05
C TRP A 50 13.71 -7.53 19.45
N GLU A 51 14.36 -8.38 20.24
CA GLU A 51 15.77 -8.20 20.61
C GLU A 51 16.67 -8.13 19.37
N TRP A 52 16.42 -8.98 18.37
CA TRP A 52 17.17 -8.96 17.12
C TRP A 52 16.95 -7.66 16.32
N ILE A 53 15.70 -7.17 16.25
CA ILE A 53 15.36 -5.90 15.60
C ILE A 53 15.98 -4.73 16.35
N ALA A 54 15.84 -4.67 17.67
CA ALA A 54 16.36 -3.61 18.52
C ALA A 54 17.89 -3.52 18.47
N ALA A 55 18.56 -4.66 18.29
CA ALA A 55 20.01 -4.73 18.05
C ALA A 55 20.42 -4.32 16.62
N GLY A 56 19.49 -3.86 15.77
CA GLY A 56 19.78 -3.43 14.40
C GLY A 56 20.08 -4.59 13.44
N GLY A 57 19.59 -5.79 13.73
CA GLY A 57 19.82 -6.98 12.91
C GLY A 57 21.26 -7.51 12.93
N LEU A 58 22.08 -7.08 13.91
CA LEU A 58 23.49 -7.43 14.02
C LEU A 58 23.69 -8.90 14.44
N GLN A 59 24.58 -9.63 13.75
CA GLN A 59 24.95 -10.99 14.15
C GLN A 59 25.70 -11.00 15.50
N THR A 60 25.56 -12.11 16.23
CA THR A 60 26.09 -12.39 17.58
C THR A 60 27.58 -12.08 17.78
N LYS A 61 28.38 -11.96 16.71
CA LYS A 61 29.83 -11.69 16.78
C LYS A 61 30.20 -10.24 17.10
N GLN A 62 29.27 -9.28 17.05
CA GLN A 62 29.53 -7.86 17.36
C GLN A 62 28.96 -7.38 18.70
N LYS A 63 28.27 -8.25 19.46
CA LYS A 63 27.71 -7.94 20.80
C LYS A 63 28.75 -7.61 21.88
N ALA A 64 30.05 -7.85 21.65
CA ALA A 64 31.09 -7.62 22.66
C ALA A 64 31.55 -6.15 22.79
N VAL A 65 31.16 -5.26 21.87
CA VAL A 65 31.71 -3.89 21.80
C VAL A 65 30.69 -2.81 22.23
N VAL A 66 29.40 -3.08 22.11
CA VAL A 66 28.33 -2.13 22.46
C VAL A 66 27.62 -2.69 23.69
N GLY A 67 27.78 -2.03 24.82
CA GLY A 67 27.28 -2.47 26.13
C GLY A 67 25.79 -2.85 26.14
N ASP A 68 25.43 -3.61 27.16
CA ASP A 68 24.11 -4.22 27.36
C ASP A 68 23.00 -3.17 27.30
N VAL A 69 22.20 -3.19 26.22
CA VAL A 69 21.00 -2.35 26.13
C VAL A 69 19.97 -2.95 27.07
N THR A 70 19.84 -2.32 28.23
CA THR A 70 18.91 -2.65 29.32
C THR A 70 17.57 -3.17 28.80
N GLY A 71 17.33 -4.48 29.05
CA GLY A 71 16.04 -5.18 29.01
C GLY A 71 15.02 -4.64 28.01
N SER A 72 15.09 -5.07 26.75
CA SER A 72 14.10 -4.68 25.74
C SER A 72 12.76 -5.37 26.01
N GLN A 73 11.94 -4.73 26.84
CA GLN A 73 10.52 -5.08 26.91
C GLN A 73 9.91 -4.89 25.52
N LEU A 74 9.02 -5.82 25.15
CA LEU A 74 8.26 -5.69 23.91
C LEU A 74 7.47 -4.37 23.94
N PRO A 75 7.33 -3.68 22.79
CA PRO A 75 6.46 -2.52 22.71
C PRO A 75 5.06 -2.89 23.14
N HIS A 76 4.41 -1.99 23.88
CA HIS A 76 3.03 -2.17 24.26
C HIS A 76 2.13 -1.75 23.09
N PHE A 77 1.93 -2.67 22.15
CA PHE A 77 1.08 -2.38 21.01
C PHE A 77 -0.38 -2.18 21.42
N ARG A 78 -1.02 -1.19 20.82
CA ARG A 78 -2.44 -0.88 21.00
C ARG A 78 -3.13 -0.63 19.67
N ALA A 79 -4.44 -0.88 19.62
CA ALA A 79 -5.27 -0.61 18.45
C ALA A 79 -6.22 0.55 18.70
N VAL A 80 -6.47 1.34 17.66
CA VAL A 80 -7.40 2.48 17.66
C VAL A 80 -8.15 2.56 16.33
N ASP A 81 -9.34 3.15 16.34
CA ASP A 81 -10.11 3.44 15.14
C ASP A 81 -9.44 4.56 14.33
N MET A 82 -8.99 4.27 13.11
CA MET A 82 -8.30 5.25 12.25
C MET A 82 -9.14 6.52 12.03
N HIS A 83 -10.44 6.38 11.76
CA HIS A 83 -11.32 7.51 11.45
C HIS A 83 -11.63 8.42 12.64
N LYS A 84 -11.36 7.96 13.87
CA LYS A 84 -11.53 8.74 15.11
C LYS A 84 -10.21 9.31 15.64
N THR A 85 -9.08 8.85 15.09
CA THR A 85 -7.74 9.20 15.57
C THR A 85 -7.22 10.42 14.84
N GLN A 86 -6.77 11.42 15.57
CA GLN A 86 -6.11 12.61 15.02
C GLN A 86 -4.59 12.47 15.15
N PHE A 87 -3.84 13.22 14.32
CA PHE A 87 -2.37 13.22 14.40
C PHE A 87 -1.84 13.66 15.78
N CYS A 88 -2.57 14.51 16.51
CA CYS A 88 -2.20 14.91 17.87
C CYS A 88 -2.33 13.79 18.92
N ASP A 89 -3.06 12.72 18.60
CA ASP A 89 -3.25 11.56 19.50
C ASP A 89 -2.12 10.53 19.34
N LEU A 90 -1.29 10.69 18.31
CA LEU A 90 -0.23 9.77 17.92
C LEU A 90 1.14 10.25 18.41
N LYS A 91 1.93 9.30 18.90
CA LYS A 91 3.36 9.50 19.13
C LYS A 91 4.10 9.10 17.86
N PHE A 92 5.00 9.96 17.41
CA PHE A 92 5.85 9.69 16.25
C PHE A 92 7.18 10.43 16.37
N ARG A 93 8.12 10.03 15.53
CA ARG A 93 9.46 10.59 15.36
C ARG A 93 9.57 11.08 13.92
N LEU A 94 10.04 12.32 13.76
CA LEU A 94 10.27 12.89 12.44
C LEU A 94 11.36 12.09 11.70
N GLY A 95 11.10 11.83 10.41
CA GLY A 95 11.99 11.06 9.55
C GLY A 95 11.95 9.54 9.76
N ALA A 96 11.22 9.03 10.76
CA ALA A 96 11.04 7.59 10.92
C ALA A 96 10.06 7.02 9.88
N GLY A 97 10.33 5.80 9.44
CA GLY A 97 9.45 5.04 8.55
C GLY A 97 8.37 4.29 9.33
N TYR A 98 7.13 4.46 8.89
CA TYR A 98 5.92 3.80 9.41
C TYR A 98 5.27 2.97 8.31
N LEU A 99 4.38 2.06 8.70
CA LEU A 99 3.73 1.16 7.76
C LEU A 99 2.29 1.61 7.50
N TYR A 100 1.92 1.61 6.23
CA TYR A 100 0.54 1.65 5.77
C TYR A 100 0.24 0.38 5.00
N CYS A 101 -0.83 -0.31 5.35
CA CYS A 101 -1.33 -1.45 4.63
C CYS A 101 -2.74 -1.16 4.12
N HIS A 102 -3.02 -1.46 2.85
CA HIS A 102 -4.36 -1.35 2.25
C HIS A 102 -4.56 -2.42 1.19
N GLN A 103 -5.80 -2.62 0.75
CA GLN A 103 -6.17 -3.65 -0.23
C GLN A 103 -5.68 -5.05 0.18
N GLY A 104 -5.76 -5.36 1.47
CA GLY A 104 -5.40 -6.65 2.04
C GLY A 104 -3.90 -6.88 2.27
N ASP A 105 -3.08 -6.70 1.24
CA ASP A 105 -1.64 -7.03 1.28
C ASP A 105 -0.72 -5.94 0.68
N CYS A 106 -1.25 -4.81 0.22
CA CYS A 106 -0.45 -3.73 -0.34
C CYS A 106 0.18 -2.89 0.77
N ARG A 107 1.50 -2.99 0.92
CA ARG A 107 2.27 -2.35 2.00
C ARG A 107 3.09 -1.18 1.47
N HIS A 108 3.00 -0.05 2.17
CA HIS A 108 3.74 1.16 1.87
C HIS A 108 4.42 1.72 3.10
N THR A 109 5.61 2.28 2.90
CA THR A 109 6.29 3.06 3.93
C THR A 109 5.80 4.50 3.90
N ILE A 110 5.43 5.03 5.04
CA ILE A 110 5.06 6.43 5.23
C ILE A 110 6.06 7.09 6.17
N VAL A 111 6.39 8.34 5.88
CA VAL A 111 7.32 9.12 6.68
C VAL A 111 6.71 10.47 6.97
N ILE A 112 6.63 10.83 8.26
CA ILE A 112 6.34 12.21 8.67
C ILE A 112 7.68 12.96 8.60
N ARG A 113 7.87 13.74 7.54
CA ARG A 113 9.15 14.36 7.21
C ARG A 113 9.45 15.57 8.08
N ASP A 114 8.46 16.44 8.23
CA ASP A 114 8.57 17.72 8.89
C ASP A 114 7.32 18.02 9.72
N MET A 115 7.50 18.91 10.70
CA MET A 115 6.42 19.47 11.50
C MET A 115 6.79 20.92 11.83
N ARG A 116 5.84 21.83 11.63
CA ARG A 116 6.01 23.25 11.93
C ARG A 116 4.71 23.87 12.41
N LEU A 117 4.83 24.99 13.11
CA LEU A 117 3.68 25.81 13.49
C LEU A 117 3.04 26.43 12.23
N ILE A 118 1.73 26.69 12.32
CA ILE A 118 0.99 27.41 11.29
C ILE A 118 1.54 28.84 11.18
N HIS A 119 1.82 29.26 9.95
CA HIS A 119 2.37 30.56 9.61
C HIS A 119 1.26 31.45 9.03
N PRO A 120 1.29 32.79 9.21
CA PRO A 120 0.21 33.66 8.71
C PRO A 120 -0.03 33.59 7.20
N GLN A 121 0.98 33.18 6.43
CA GLN A 121 0.94 33.00 4.98
C GLN A 121 0.42 31.62 4.56
N ASP A 122 0.17 30.70 5.50
CA ASP A 122 -0.49 29.43 5.22
C ASP A 122 -1.98 29.64 4.95
N VAL A 123 -2.61 28.66 4.31
CA VAL A 123 -4.05 28.65 4.12
C VAL A 123 -4.73 28.51 5.49
N GLN A 124 -5.39 29.56 5.98
CA GLN A 124 -6.03 29.54 7.30
C GLN A 124 -7.36 28.74 7.31
N ASN A 125 -7.91 28.44 6.13
CA ASN A 125 -9.13 27.64 6.01
C ASN A 125 -8.82 26.15 6.22
N ARG A 126 -9.32 25.57 7.31
CA ARG A 126 -9.16 24.15 7.63
C ARG A 126 -9.68 23.22 6.53
N ALA A 127 -10.74 23.60 5.82
CA ALA A 127 -11.32 22.80 4.74
C ALA A 127 -10.43 22.69 3.49
N ALA A 128 -9.36 23.49 3.41
CA ALA A 128 -8.38 23.38 2.33
C ALA A 128 -7.34 22.28 2.56
N TYR A 129 -7.32 21.65 3.74
CA TYR A 129 -6.44 20.53 4.07
C TYR A 129 -7.17 19.19 3.92
N PRO A 130 -6.46 18.09 3.60
CA PRO A 130 -5.01 18.02 3.32
C PRO A 130 -4.62 18.68 2.00
N ILE A 131 -3.46 19.35 1.98
CA ILE A 131 -2.92 19.98 0.76
C ILE A 131 -2.00 18.99 0.05
N LEU A 132 -2.29 18.73 -1.22
CA LEU A 132 -1.46 17.88 -2.06
C LEU A 132 -0.22 18.68 -2.52
N LEU A 133 0.91 18.47 -1.83
CA LEU A 133 2.18 19.16 -2.15
C LEU A 133 2.85 18.59 -3.41
N PHE A 134 2.66 17.30 -3.65
CA PHE A 134 3.24 16.60 -4.78
C PHE A 134 2.31 15.49 -5.23
N GLN A 135 2.10 15.41 -6.54
CA GLN A 135 1.50 14.26 -7.20
C GLN A 135 2.41 13.89 -8.36
N LEU A 136 2.87 12.64 -8.38
CA LEU A 136 3.58 12.14 -9.55
C LEU A 136 2.62 12.20 -10.74
N LYS A 137 3.06 12.74 -11.88
CA LYS A 137 2.23 12.72 -13.09
C LYS A 137 1.98 11.26 -13.48
N PRO A 138 0.71 10.80 -13.52
CA PRO A 138 0.41 9.43 -13.91
C PRO A 138 0.90 9.21 -15.34
N HIS A 139 1.66 8.14 -15.54
CA HIS A 139 2.17 7.80 -16.84
C HIS A 139 1.10 7.01 -17.62
N ILE A 140 0.34 7.72 -18.44
CA ILE A 140 -0.69 7.13 -19.31
C ILE A 140 0.00 6.18 -20.29
N ARG A 141 -0.21 4.86 -20.13
CA ARG A 141 0.17 3.87 -21.14
C ARG A 141 -0.62 4.12 -22.43
N LYS A 142 0.10 4.31 -23.53
CA LYS A 142 -0.49 4.36 -24.87
C LYS A 142 -0.73 2.96 -25.41
N CYS A 143 -1.66 2.83 -26.34
CA CYS A 143 -1.87 1.62 -27.13
C CYS A 143 -0.57 1.16 -27.77
N TYR A 144 -0.27 -0.13 -27.68
CA TYR A 144 0.96 -0.72 -28.20
C TYR A 144 0.97 -0.86 -29.71
N VAL A 145 -0.20 -0.87 -30.35
CA VAL A 145 -0.33 -0.90 -31.82
C VAL A 145 -0.11 0.49 -32.41
N CYS A 146 -0.98 1.46 -32.13
CA CYS A 146 -0.89 2.78 -32.76
C CYS A 146 0.13 3.72 -32.10
N LYS A 147 0.50 3.49 -30.83
CA LYS A 147 1.35 4.41 -30.02
C LYS A 147 0.82 5.85 -29.92
N ILE A 148 -0.43 6.10 -30.28
CA ILE A 148 -1.06 7.43 -30.31
C ILE A 148 -2.06 7.56 -29.15
N PHE A 149 -3.11 6.74 -29.16
CA PHE A 149 -4.21 6.82 -28.20
C PHE A 149 -3.86 6.12 -26.89
N ARG A 150 -4.52 6.53 -25.79
CA ARG A 150 -4.43 5.84 -24.49
C ARG A 150 -4.94 4.40 -24.61
N ALA A 151 -4.34 3.50 -23.85
CA ALA A 151 -4.88 2.17 -23.72
C ALA A 151 -6.12 2.17 -22.82
N THR A 152 -7.12 1.37 -23.18
CA THR A 152 -8.37 1.16 -22.45
C THR A 152 -8.58 -0.31 -22.12
N GLN A 153 -7.86 -1.20 -22.81
CA GLN A 153 -7.92 -2.64 -22.64
C GLN A 153 -6.52 -3.23 -22.59
N VAL A 154 -6.39 -4.35 -21.88
CA VAL A 154 -5.20 -5.17 -21.89
C VAL A 154 -5.59 -6.61 -22.22
N THR A 155 -4.90 -7.22 -23.18
CA THR A 155 -5.05 -8.64 -23.50
C THR A 155 -3.88 -9.44 -22.93
N ILE A 156 -4.16 -10.68 -22.54
CA ILE A 156 -3.20 -11.63 -21.99
C ILE A 156 -3.37 -12.96 -22.72
N ASP A 157 -2.24 -13.52 -23.14
CA ASP A 157 -2.14 -14.73 -23.96
C ASP A 157 -2.83 -14.61 -25.33
N ASP A 158 -2.89 -13.38 -25.86
CA ASP A 158 -3.41 -13.07 -27.18
C ASP A 158 -2.39 -13.41 -28.27
N LYS A 159 -2.69 -14.45 -29.04
CA LYS A 159 -1.79 -15.01 -30.07
C LYS A 159 -1.44 -14.05 -31.20
N TRP A 160 -2.26 -13.02 -31.45
CA TRP A 160 -2.00 -12.04 -32.52
C TRP A 160 -1.48 -10.70 -31.98
N ALA A 161 -1.43 -10.53 -30.66
CA ALA A 161 -0.77 -9.38 -30.07
C ALA A 161 0.75 -9.45 -30.23
N GLN A 162 1.38 -8.29 -30.35
CA GLN A 162 2.84 -8.17 -30.46
C GLN A 162 3.57 -8.47 -29.14
N GLU A 163 2.92 -8.24 -28.00
CA GLU A 163 3.47 -8.36 -26.65
C GLU A 163 2.49 -9.14 -25.76
N ASN A 164 2.94 -9.62 -24.59
CA ASN A 164 2.06 -10.25 -23.61
C ASN A 164 2.48 -9.83 -22.18
N PRO A 165 1.68 -9.02 -21.45
CA PRO A 165 0.39 -8.43 -21.83
C PRO A 165 0.50 -7.34 -22.90
N CYS A 166 -0.53 -7.20 -23.74
CA CYS A 166 -0.61 -6.14 -24.75
C CYS A 166 -1.71 -5.12 -24.46
N TYR A 167 -1.39 -3.83 -24.60
CA TYR A 167 -2.30 -2.74 -24.29
C TYR A 167 -2.91 -2.14 -25.57
N PHE A 168 -4.23 -2.06 -25.64
CA PHE A 168 -4.95 -1.55 -26.81
C PHE A 168 -5.80 -0.34 -26.48
N CYS A 169 -5.96 0.57 -27.44
CA CYS A 169 -7.12 1.47 -27.47
C CYS A 169 -8.29 0.75 -28.13
N ASP A 170 -9.51 1.24 -27.91
CA ASP A 170 -10.74 0.60 -28.39
C ASP A 170 -10.71 0.30 -29.91
N ASN A 171 -10.21 1.25 -30.71
CA ASN A 171 -10.13 1.08 -32.16
C ASN A 171 -9.15 -0.03 -32.59
N CYS A 172 -7.94 -0.05 -32.03
CA CYS A 172 -6.94 -1.05 -32.39
C CYS A 172 -7.33 -2.44 -31.88
N TYR A 173 -7.99 -2.52 -30.73
CA TYR A 173 -8.55 -3.77 -30.24
C TYR A 173 -9.63 -4.28 -31.18
N TYR A 174 -10.61 -3.44 -31.55
CA TYR A 174 -11.69 -3.82 -32.45
C TYR A 174 -11.15 -4.29 -33.81
N LEU A 175 -10.23 -3.53 -34.42
CA LEU A 175 -9.67 -3.86 -35.72
C LEU A 175 -8.89 -5.18 -35.75
N LEU A 176 -8.26 -5.58 -34.64
CA LEU A 176 -7.52 -6.84 -34.56
C LEU A 176 -8.44 -8.03 -34.26
N HIS A 177 -9.43 -7.84 -33.40
CA HIS A 177 -10.19 -8.94 -32.81
C HIS A 177 -11.58 -9.15 -33.44
N TYR A 178 -12.13 -8.14 -34.14
CA TYR A 178 -13.48 -8.20 -34.68
C TYR A 178 -13.51 -8.07 -36.19
N LYS A 179 -14.44 -8.81 -36.79
CA LYS A 179 -14.84 -8.64 -38.19
C LYS A 179 -16.37 -8.71 -38.26
N ASP A 180 -16.99 -7.70 -38.87
CA ASP A 180 -18.45 -7.61 -38.99
C ASP A 180 -19.19 -7.72 -37.64
N GLY A 181 -18.57 -7.22 -36.56
CA GLY A 181 -19.10 -7.30 -35.19
C GLY A 181 -18.91 -8.66 -34.50
N CYS A 182 -18.39 -9.67 -35.20
CA CYS A 182 -18.09 -10.98 -34.65
C CYS A 182 -16.62 -11.06 -34.20
N LEU A 183 -16.40 -11.61 -33.01
CA LEU A 183 -15.07 -11.87 -32.49
C LEU A 183 -14.41 -13.00 -33.32
N LEU A 184 -13.18 -12.78 -33.77
CA LEU A 184 -12.45 -13.70 -34.64
C LEU A 184 -11.89 -14.93 -33.90
N TYR A 185 -11.56 -14.77 -32.63
CA TYR A 185 -11.00 -15.80 -31.74
C TYR A 185 -11.20 -15.37 -30.28
N ASP A 186 -11.29 -16.33 -29.36
CA ASP A 186 -11.63 -16.10 -27.95
C ASP A 186 -10.71 -16.87 -26.96
N ASP A 187 -9.58 -17.38 -27.45
CA ASP A 187 -8.60 -18.16 -26.69
C ASP A 187 -7.64 -17.30 -25.83
N PHE A 188 -8.05 -16.10 -25.43
CA PHE A 188 -7.28 -15.15 -24.64
C PHE A 188 -8.15 -14.43 -23.61
N SER A 189 -7.53 -13.73 -22.66
CA SER A 189 -8.27 -12.92 -21.68
C SER A 189 -8.13 -11.44 -21.97
N VAL A 190 -9.23 -10.70 -21.86
CA VAL A 190 -9.27 -9.24 -21.99
C VAL A 190 -9.74 -8.62 -20.68
N HIS A 191 -9.06 -7.57 -20.25
CA HIS A 191 -9.39 -6.81 -19.06
C HIS A 191 -9.48 -5.32 -19.39
N GLU A 192 -10.43 -4.64 -18.74
CA GLU A 192 -10.46 -3.18 -18.75
C GLU A 192 -9.18 -2.66 -18.09
N TYR A 193 -8.49 -1.77 -18.78
CA TYR A 193 -7.29 -1.14 -18.28
C TYR A 193 -7.62 0.28 -17.82
N ARG A 194 -7.70 0.45 -16.50
CA ARG A 194 -7.87 1.76 -15.86
C ARG A 194 -6.51 2.29 -15.44
N HIS A 195 -6.24 3.54 -15.79
CA HIS A 195 -5.08 4.26 -15.29
C HIS A 195 -5.42 4.77 -13.90
N ASP A 196 -4.73 4.27 -12.87
CA ASP A 196 -4.71 4.88 -11.54
C ASP A 196 -3.78 6.12 -11.52
#